data_AF-A0A7Z1R4U0-F1
#
_entry.id   AF-A0A7Z1R4U0-F1
#
_cell.length_a   1.000
_cell.length_b   1.000
_cell.length_c   1.000
_cell.angle_alpha   90.00
_cell.angle_beta   90.00
_cell.angle_gamma   90.00
#
_symmetry.space_group_name_H-M   'P 1'
#
loop_
_entity.id
_entity.type
_entity.pdbx_description
1 polymer ?
#
loop_
_entity_poly.entity_id
_entity_poly.type
_entity_poly.pdbx_seq_one_letter_code
_entity_poly.pdbx_strand_id
1 'polypeptide(L)'
;MTPALLAVLLAASAATAAPIVVDTALEQNTLTVEFRLNQPLPDTVEAALPSGAAVEVRYQVRVRSTRKMWWDKKMWTGEAVATAVFDPVVGRFECELVVDGVIVSSHEVETVDAARSWLVDPGRVQFAMPAELESRSLWVRVRAVFSSSTKWLFFPDTEGTEWVEAPIELPTGGVAPEGSGTAEG
;
A
#
# COMPACT_ATOMS: atom_id res chain seq x y z
N MET A 1 -10.61 50.77 35.12
CA MET A 1 -9.41 49.99 34.75
C MET A 1 -9.85 48.54 34.64
N THR A 2 -10.17 48.10 33.43
CA THR A 2 -10.72 46.77 33.11
C THR A 2 -9.58 45.76 32.96
N PRO A 3 -9.57 44.64 33.71
CA PRO A 3 -8.56 43.60 33.50
C PRO A 3 -8.90 42.77 32.26
N ALA A 4 -7.85 42.49 31.49
CA ALA A 4 -7.87 41.80 30.22
C ALA A 4 -8.33 40.34 30.35
N LEU A 5 -9.24 39.94 29.46
CA LEU A 5 -9.67 38.55 29.28
C LEU A 5 -8.64 37.85 28.38
N LEU A 6 -7.81 36.97 28.96
CA LEU A 6 -6.87 36.13 28.21
C LEU A 6 -7.63 34.88 27.72
N ALA A 7 -7.94 34.82 26.43
CA ALA A 7 -8.49 33.62 25.79
C ALA A 7 -7.32 32.74 25.30
N VAL A 8 -7.12 31.60 25.96
CA VAL A 8 -6.21 30.55 25.49
C VAL A 8 -6.94 29.72 24.44
N LEU A 9 -6.58 29.86 23.16
CA LEU A 9 -6.95 28.89 22.13
C LEU A 9 -6.06 27.64 22.28
N LEU A 10 -6.63 26.55 22.81
CA LEU A 10 -6.07 25.22 22.62
C LEU A 10 -6.37 24.78 21.18
N ALA A 11 -5.38 24.81 20.31
CA ALA A 11 -5.45 24.13 19.02
C ALA A 11 -5.34 22.61 19.27
N ALA A 12 -6.47 21.92 19.26
CA ALA A 12 -6.50 20.47 19.22
C ALA A 12 -6.03 20.03 17.82
N SER A 13 -4.76 19.61 17.72
CA SER A 13 -4.25 18.95 16.52
C SER A 13 -4.86 17.55 16.47
N ALA A 14 -5.95 17.37 15.74
CA ALA A 14 -6.45 16.04 15.41
C ALA A 14 -5.37 15.34 14.58
N ALA A 15 -4.77 14.29 15.10
CA ALA A 15 -3.94 13.40 14.30
C ALA A 15 -4.89 12.69 13.32
N THR A 16 -4.94 13.19 12.08
CA THR A 16 -5.66 12.51 11.00
C THR A 16 -5.04 11.13 10.82
N ALA A 17 -5.85 10.08 10.90
CA ALA A 17 -5.36 8.73 10.66
C ALA A 17 -4.76 8.63 9.25
N ALA A 18 -3.65 7.89 9.11
CA ALA A 18 -3.03 7.71 7.81
C ALA A 18 -4.04 7.11 6.81
N PRO A 19 -4.06 7.55 5.54
CA PRO A 19 -5.03 7.10 4.54
C PRO A 19 -4.83 5.65 4.12
N ILE A 20 -3.62 5.10 4.35
CA ILE A 20 -3.25 3.71 4.07
C ILE A 20 -2.49 3.17 5.27
N VAL A 21 -2.86 1.98 5.72
CA VAL A 21 -2.06 1.16 6.64
C VAL A 21 -1.18 0.25 5.78
N VAL A 22 0.12 0.23 6.08
CA VAL A 22 1.11 -0.52 5.31
C VAL A 22 1.95 -1.34 6.27
N ASP A 23 1.88 -2.66 6.12
CA ASP A 23 2.75 -3.60 6.82
C ASP A 23 3.76 -4.16 5.84
N THR A 24 5.03 -4.26 6.26
CA THR A 24 6.11 -4.72 5.38
C THR A 24 7.02 -5.71 6.08
N ALA A 25 7.44 -6.73 5.36
CA ALA A 25 8.42 -7.70 5.81
C ALA A 25 9.39 -7.99 4.65
N LEU A 26 10.69 -7.97 4.91
CA LEU A 26 11.69 -8.37 3.94
C LEU A 26 12.28 -9.72 4.35
N GLU A 27 12.16 -10.72 3.48
CA GLU A 27 12.81 -12.01 3.69
C GLU A 27 13.74 -12.30 2.51
N GLN A 28 15.04 -12.43 2.79
CA GLN A 28 16.08 -12.60 1.77
C GLN A 28 16.04 -11.44 0.75
N ASN A 29 15.37 -11.66 -0.38
CA ASN A 29 15.19 -10.69 -1.46
C ASN A 29 13.71 -10.53 -1.86
N THR A 30 12.78 -10.92 -1.00
CA THR A 30 11.35 -10.80 -1.26
C THR A 30 10.76 -9.80 -0.29
N LEU A 31 10.35 -8.64 -0.80
CA LEU A 31 9.60 -7.66 -0.03
C LEU A 31 8.13 -8.06 -0.06
N THR A 32 7.63 -8.45 1.09
CA THR A 32 6.21 -8.64 1.33
C THR A 32 5.61 -7.30 1.77
N VAL A 33 4.54 -6.88 1.10
CA VAL A 33 3.78 -5.66 1.45
C VAL A 33 2.31 -6.05 1.57
N GLU A 34 1.70 -5.63 2.66
CA GLU A 34 0.24 -5.69 2.85
C GLU A 34 -0.27 -4.25 2.94
N PHE A 35 -1.29 -3.95 2.16
CA PHE A 35 -1.86 -2.60 2.07
C PHE A 35 -3.35 -2.64 2.42
N ARG A 36 -3.77 -1.71 3.28
CA ARG A 36 -5.17 -1.51 3.61
C ARG A 36 -5.52 -0.03 3.50
N LEU A 37 -6.49 0.30 2.66
CA LEU A 37 -7.06 1.64 2.64
C LEU A 37 -7.82 1.90 3.94
N ASN A 38 -7.52 3.01 4.59
CA ASN A 38 -8.15 3.46 5.83
C ASN A 38 -9.04 4.69 5.60
N GLN A 39 -9.43 4.89 4.34
CA GLN A 39 -10.36 5.91 3.88
C GLN A 39 -11.35 5.28 2.89
N PRO A 40 -12.56 5.84 2.75
CA PRO A 40 -13.51 5.35 1.75
C PRO A 40 -12.96 5.51 0.32
N LEU A 41 -13.43 4.65 -0.59
CA LEU A 41 -13.22 4.84 -2.02
C LEU A 41 -13.94 6.11 -2.49
N PRO A 42 -13.43 6.81 -3.52
CA PRO A 42 -14.14 7.95 -4.09
C PRO A 42 -15.52 7.56 -4.63
N ASP A 43 -16.48 8.49 -4.56
CA ASP A 43 -17.86 8.27 -5.05
C ASP A 43 -17.91 7.82 -6.52
N THR A 44 -16.95 8.25 -7.33
CA THR A 44 -16.80 7.87 -8.74
C THR A 44 -16.50 6.38 -8.90
N VAL A 45 -15.63 5.83 -8.05
CA VAL A 45 -15.26 4.41 -8.00
C VAL A 45 -16.44 3.59 -7.48
N GLU A 46 -17.07 4.05 -6.39
CA GLU A 46 -18.23 3.42 -5.77
C GLU A 46 -19.42 3.30 -6.73
N ALA A 47 -19.71 4.38 -7.47
CA ALA A 47 -20.79 4.39 -8.45
C ALA A 47 -20.51 3.52 -9.69
N ALA A 48 -19.22 3.28 -10.00
CA ALA A 48 -18.82 2.47 -11.15
C ALA A 48 -18.90 0.96 -10.88
N LEU A 49 -18.76 0.51 -9.63
CA LEU A 49 -18.79 -0.92 -9.28
C LEU A 49 -19.99 -1.69 -9.88
N PRO A 50 -21.27 -1.26 -9.71
CA PRO A 50 -22.41 -1.99 -10.25
C PRO A 50 -22.61 -1.81 -11.77
N SER A 51 -21.78 -1.01 -12.46
CA SER A 51 -22.01 -0.63 -13.86
C SER A 51 -21.49 -1.65 -14.88
N GLY A 52 -20.73 -2.65 -14.44
CA GLY A 52 -20.00 -3.57 -15.34
C GLY A 52 -18.69 -2.99 -15.89
N ALA A 53 -18.38 -1.72 -15.62
CA ALA A 53 -17.07 -1.16 -15.91
C ALA A 53 -16.01 -1.80 -14.99
N ALA A 54 -14.81 -2.02 -15.54
CA ALA A 54 -13.67 -2.41 -14.73
C ALA A 54 -13.28 -1.25 -13.81
N VAL A 55 -13.24 -1.53 -12.51
CA VAL A 55 -12.83 -0.58 -11.48
C VAL A 55 -11.46 -1.00 -10.97
N GLU A 56 -10.50 -0.08 -10.94
CA GLU A 56 -9.13 -0.35 -10.54
C GLU A 56 -8.72 0.55 -9.37
N VAL A 57 -7.98 -0.03 -8.42
CA VAL A 57 -7.18 0.70 -7.44
C VAL A 57 -5.72 0.30 -7.61
N ARG A 58 -4.88 1.27 -7.95
CA ARG A 58 -3.44 1.05 -8.18
C ARG A 58 -2.64 1.46 -6.95
N TYR A 59 -2.06 0.47 -6.30
CA TYR A 59 -1.14 0.63 -5.18
C TYR A 59 0.29 0.75 -5.71
N GLN A 60 0.80 1.98 -5.71
CA GLN A 60 2.16 2.26 -6.14
C GLN A 60 3.13 2.11 -4.99
N VAL A 61 4.11 1.23 -5.14
CA VAL A 61 5.10 0.91 -4.11
C VAL A 61 6.47 1.43 -4.54
N ARG A 62 7.14 2.17 -3.66
CA ARG A 62 8.49 2.69 -3.91
C ARG A 62 9.40 2.38 -2.75
N VAL A 63 10.54 1.75 -3.01
CA VAL A 63 11.57 1.52 -2.01
C VAL A 63 12.65 2.59 -2.11
N ARG A 64 12.97 3.18 -0.97
CA ARG A 64 14.01 4.20 -0.77
C ARG A 64 15.01 3.71 0.25
N SER A 65 16.26 4.17 0.11
CA SER A 65 17.32 3.93 1.09
C SER A 65 17.70 5.26 1.73
N THR A 66 17.75 5.30 3.06
CA THR A 66 18.28 6.48 3.76
C THR A 66 19.82 6.50 3.66
N ARG A 67 20.38 7.60 3.17
CA ARG A 67 21.84 7.86 3.23
C ARG A 67 22.08 9.25 3.82
N LYS A 68 22.93 9.33 4.85
CA LYS A 68 23.24 10.57 5.59
C LYS A 68 23.89 11.70 4.77
N MET A 69 24.33 11.48 3.54
CA MET A 69 25.22 12.43 2.85
C MET A 69 24.90 12.70 1.38
N TRP A 70 24.07 11.87 0.72
CA TRP A 70 23.74 12.02 -0.71
C TRP A 70 22.28 11.65 -0.93
N TRP A 71 21.57 12.51 -1.68
CA TRP A 71 20.16 12.45 -2.12
C TRP A 71 19.53 11.05 -2.05
N ASP A 72 18.37 10.92 -1.38
CA ASP A 72 17.58 9.69 -1.31
C ASP A 72 17.37 9.09 -2.71
N LYS A 73 18.17 8.09 -3.07
CA LYS A 73 18.08 7.44 -4.37
C LYS A 73 16.86 6.53 -4.36
N LYS A 74 15.97 6.72 -5.33
CA LYS A 74 14.93 5.75 -5.67
C LYS A 74 15.62 4.43 -6.00
N MET A 75 15.42 3.41 -5.17
CA MET A 75 16.12 2.13 -5.33
C MET A 75 15.30 1.16 -6.17
N TRP A 76 13.99 1.13 -5.96
CA TRP A 76 13.10 0.21 -6.65
C TRP A 76 11.65 0.73 -6.69
N THR A 77 10.85 0.23 -7.61
CA THR A 77 9.41 0.50 -7.73
C THR A 77 8.68 -0.71 -8.25
N GLY A 78 7.49 -0.93 -7.73
CA GLY A 78 6.53 -1.88 -8.26
C GLY A 78 5.12 -1.33 -8.14
N GLU A 79 4.20 -2.02 -8.77
CA GLU A 79 2.78 -1.68 -8.78
C GLU A 79 1.95 -2.92 -8.50
N ALA A 80 1.00 -2.79 -7.59
CA ALA A 80 -0.08 -3.75 -7.42
C ALA A 80 -1.40 -3.11 -7.86
N VAL A 81 -2.15 -3.77 -8.73
CA VAL A 81 -3.43 -3.31 -9.26
C VAL A 81 -4.51 -4.26 -8.79
N ALA A 82 -5.39 -3.77 -7.93
CA ALA A 82 -6.59 -4.48 -7.55
C ALA A 82 -7.72 -4.07 -8.49
N THR A 83 -8.33 -5.05 -9.14
CA THR A 83 -9.41 -4.85 -10.12
C THR A 83 -10.67 -5.54 -9.62
N ALA A 84 -11.83 -4.90 -9.85
CA ALA A 84 -13.13 -5.51 -9.69
C ALA A 84 -13.98 -5.22 -10.94
N VAL A 85 -14.56 -6.25 -11.54
CA VAL A 85 -15.42 -6.16 -12.72
C VAL A 85 -16.72 -6.92 -12.46
N PHE A 86 -17.87 -6.29 -12.65
CA PHE A 86 -19.16 -6.97 -12.54
C PHE A 86 -19.51 -7.70 -13.84
N ASP A 87 -19.69 -9.02 -13.77
CA ASP A 87 -20.23 -9.84 -14.86
C ASP A 87 -21.78 -9.89 -14.74
N PRO A 88 -22.52 -9.24 -15.65
CA PRO A 88 -23.97 -9.21 -15.61
C PRO A 88 -24.64 -10.53 -16.04
N VAL A 89 -23.89 -11.44 -16.68
CA VAL A 89 -24.40 -12.74 -17.12
C VAL A 89 -24.49 -13.69 -15.93
N VAL A 90 -23.46 -13.72 -15.09
CA VAL A 90 -23.38 -14.60 -13.91
C VAL A 90 -23.87 -13.88 -12.65
N GLY A 91 -23.91 -12.54 -12.65
CA GLY A 91 -24.32 -11.73 -11.51
C GLY A 91 -23.28 -11.72 -10.39
N ARG A 92 -22.00 -11.81 -10.75
CA ARG A 92 -20.85 -11.88 -9.82
C ARG A 92 -19.81 -10.84 -10.19
N PHE A 93 -18.95 -10.51 -9.24
CA PHE A 93 -17.77 -9.69 -9.46
C PHE A 93 -16.56 -10.60 -9.62
N GLU A 94 -15.81 -10.38 -10.69
CA GLU A 94 -14.46 -10.91 -10.88
C GLU A 94 -13.47 -9.92 -10.25
N CYS A 95 -12.74 -10.41 -9.26
CA CYS A 95 -11.79 -9.65 -8.48
C CYS A 95 -10.39 -10.18 -8.72
N GLU A 96 -9.50 -9.34 -9.22
CA GLU A 96 -8.12 -9.73 -9.52
C GLU A 96 -7.11 -8.83 -8.83
N LEU A 97 -5.95 -9.39 -8.52
CA LEU A 97 -4.79 -8.65 -8.03
C LEU A 97 -3.61 -8.95 -8.94
N VAL A 98 -3.11 -7.91 -9.59
CA VAL A 98 -2.00 -7.97 -10.53
C VAL A 98 -0.80 -7.26 -9.93
N VAL A 99 0.35 -7.93 -9.87
CA VAL A 99 1.62 -7.37 -9.38
C VAL A 99 2.62 -7.36 -10.52
N ASP A 100 3.12 -6.17 -10.87
CA ASP A 100 4.07 -5.96 -11.97
C ASP A 100 3.66 -6.69 -13.29
N GLY A 101 2.35 -6.73 -13.55
CA GLY A 101 1.76 -7.37 -14.74
C GLY A 101 1.45 -8.87 -14.61
N VAL A 102 1.65 -9.48 -13.44
CA VAL A 102 1.35 -10.89 -13.16
C VAL A 102 0.16 -11.01 -12.22
N ILE A 103 -0.87 -11.78 -12.59
CA ILE A 103 -1.99 -12.09 -11.68
C ILE A 103 -1.46 -12.95 -10.53
N VAL A 104 -1.57 -12.45 -9.31
CA VAL A 104 -1.14 -13.15 -8.09
C VAL A 104 -2.30 -13.67 -7.26
N SER A 105 -3.49 -13.10 -7.43
CA SER A 105 -4.73 -13.58 -6.81
C SER A 105 -5.94 -13.27 -7.68
N SER A 106 -6.93 -14.15 -7.63
CA SER A 106 -8.22 -13.99 -8.34
C SER A 106 -9.34 -14.66 -7.53
N HIS A 107 -10.46 -13.96 -7.38
CA HIS A 107 -11.65 -14.43 -6.68
C HIS A 107 -12.92 -13.98 -7.38
N GLU A 108 -13.98 -14.76 -7.23
CA GLU A 108 -15.33 -14.32 -7.56
C GLU A 108 -16.09 -13.99 -6.27
N VAL A 109 -16.78 -12.84 -6.25
CA VAL A 109 -17.62 -12.45 -5.11
C VAL A 109 -19.02 -12.06 -5.59
N GLU A 110 -20.03 -12.25 -4.73
CA GLU A 110 -21.44 -12.09 -5.12
C GLU A 110 -22.01 -10.70 -4.79
N THR A 111 -21.29 -9.89 -4.01
CA THR A 111 -21.81 -8.62 -3.49
C THR A 111 -20.89 -7.44 -3.80
N VAL A 112 -21.50 -6.27 -3.99
CA VAL A 112 -20.78 -5.00 -4.16
C VAL A 112 -19.87 -4.72 -2.96
N ASP A 113 -20.31 -5.06 -1.74
CA ASP A 113 -19.55 -4.81 -0.52
C ASP A 113 -18.29 -5.69 -0.43
N ALA A 114 -18.36 -6.93 -0.89
CA ALA A 114 -17.20 -7.80 -1.01
C ALA A 114 -16.22 -7.30 -2.09
N ALA A 115 -16.74 -6.84 -3.24
CA ALA A 115 -15.92 -6.25 -4.30
C ALA A 115 -15.25 -4.93 -3.86
N ARG A 116 -15.96 -4.09 -3.11
CA ARG A 116 -15.40 -2.91 -2.43
C ARG A 116 -14.30 -3.31 -1.46
N SER A 117 -14.55 -4.31 -0.62
CA SER A 117 -13.58 -4.79 0.36
C SER A 117 -12.30 -5.30 -0.32
N TRP A 118 -12.44 -5.99 -1.47
CA TRP A 118 -11.31 -6.39 -2.30
C TRP A 118 -10.47 -5.20 -2.79
N LEU A 119 -11.11 -4.13 -3.25
CA LEU A 119 -10.41 -2.91 -3.69
C LEU A 119 -9.78 -2.12 -2.54
N VAL A 120 -10.17 -2.37 -1.29
CA VAL A 120 -9.68 -1.69 -0.08
C VAL A 120 -8.54 -2.46 0.57
N ASP A 121 -8.68 -3.79 0.63
CA ASP A 121 -7.74 -4.74 1.22
C ASP A 121 -7.61 -5.97 0.29
N PRO A 122 -6.82 -5.88 -0.80
CA PRO A 122 -6.58 -6.96 -1.75
C PRO A 122 -5.69 -8.08 -1.18
N GLY A 123 -5.17 -7.88 0.05
CA GLY A 123 -4.25 -8.79 0.71
C GLY A 123 -2.78 -8.53 0.41
N ARG A 124 -1.98 -9.57 0.67
CA ARG A 124 -0.51 -9.52 0.67
C ARG A 124 0.06 -9.71 -0.73
N VAL A 125 1.02 -8.86 -1.09
CA VAL A 125 1.81 -8.98 -2.33
C VAL A 125 3.29 -9.17 -2.04
N GLN A 126 3.98 -9.82 -2.97
CA GLN A 126 5.42 -10.06 -2.91
C GLN A 126 6.11 -9.41 -4.10
N PHE A 127 7.20 -8.71 -3.83
CA PHE A 127 8.04 -8.07 -4.82
C PHE A 127 9.45 -8.61 -4.76
N ALA A 128 10.01 -8.97 -5.91
CA ALA A 128 11.40 -9.37 -6.03
C ALA A 128 12.31 -8.13 -5.90
N MET A 129 13.09 -8.09 -4.83
CA MET A 129 14.03 -7.04 -4.52
C MET A 129 15.41 -7.34 -5.15
N PRO A 130 16.09 -6.32 -5.71
CA PRO A 130 17.48 -6.46 -6.11
C PRO A 130 18.39 -6.86 -4.93
N ALA A 131 19.31 -7.81 -5.16
CA ALA A 131 20.26 -8.32 -4.15
C ALA A 131 21.18 -7.24 -3.53
N GLU A 132 21.32 -6.11 -4.20
CA GLU A 132 22.20 -5.00 -3.78
C GLU A 132 21.62 -4.16 -2.61
N LEU A 133 20.42 -4.49 -2.13
CA LEU A 133 19.66 -3.71 -1.16
C LEU A 133 19.76 -4.20 0.30
N GLU A 134 20.46 -5.32 0.54
CA GLU A 134 20.37 -6.12 1.78
C GLU A 134 20.94 -5.49 3.07
N SER A 135 21.56 -4.31 3.03
CA SER A 135 22.37 -3.82 4.17
C SER A 135 22.13 -2.35 4.55
N ARG A 136 20.94 -1.81 4.27
CA ARG A 136 20.60 -0.41 4.57
C ARG A 136 19.26 -0.31 5.27
N SER A 137 19.06 0.75 6.05
CA SER A 137 17.72 1.12 6.50
C SER A 137 16.91 1.52 5.26
N LEU A 138 15.93 0.68 4.92
CA LEU A 138 15.04 0.85 3.79
C LEU A 138 13.67 1.31 4.29
N TRP A 139 13.02 2.12 3.45
CA TRP A 139 11.67 2.61 3.68
C TRP A 139 10.84 2.36 2.44
N VAL A 140 9.61 1.92 2.64
CA VAL A 140 8.60 1.80 1.59
C VAL A 140 7.74 3.04 1.61
N ARG A 141 7.43 3.57 0.44
CA ARG A 141 6.37 4.54 0.25
C ARG A 141 5.26 3.91 -0.56
N VAL A 142 4.04 3.98 -0.05
CA VAL A 142 2.84 3.48 -0.73
C VAL A 142 1.88 4.63 -0.94
N ARG A 143 1.21 4.64 -2.10
CA ARG A 143 -0.01 5.41 -2.31
C ARG A 143 -0.99 4.60 -3.12
N ALA A 144 -2.27 4.86 -2.95
CA ALA A 144 -3.32 4.35 -3.81
C ALA A 144 -3.70 5.41 -4.84
N VAL A 145 -4.00 4.96 -6.05
CA VAL A 145 -4.46 5.78 -7.17
C VAL A 145 -5.76 5.17 -7.68
N PHE A 146 -6.83 5.96 -7.67
CA PHE A 146 -8.20 5.56 -8.01
C PHE A 146 -8.55 5.92 -9.45
N SER A 147 -8.03 7.05 -9.94
CA SER A 147 -8.14 7.42 -11.33
C SER A 147 -6.94 8.26 -11.77
N SER A 148 -6.54 8.09 -13.02
CA SER A 148 -5.62 9.01 -13.69
C SER A 148 -6.41 9.67 -14.82
N SER A 149 -6.82 10.91 -14.61
CA SER A 149 -7.49 11.69 -15.65
C SER A 149 -6.60 12.84 -16.08
N THR A 150 -6.40 13.00 -17.39
CA THR A 150 -5.66 14.15 -17.91
C THR A 150 -6.63 15.32 -18.02
N LYS A 151 -6.77 16.10 -16.94
CA LYS A 151 -7.67 17.27 -16.90
C LYS A 151 -7.11 18.45 -17.72
N TRP A 152 -5.80 18.46 -18.00
CA TRP A 152 -5.09 19.43 -18.83
C TRP A 152 -3.89 18.77 -19.54
N LEU A 153 -3.57 19.15 -20.79
CA LEU A 153 -2.55 18.50 -21.65
C LEU A 153 -1.13 18.42 -21.05
N PHE A 154 -0.88 19.05 -19.89
CA PHE A 154 0.42 19.13 -19.22
C PHE A 154 0.41 18.65 -17.76
N PHE A 155 -0.75 18.42 -17.15
CA PHE A 155 -0.85 18.01 -15.74
C PHE A 155 -1.90 16.90 -15.56
N PRO A 156 -1.49 15.63 -15.45
CA PRO A 156 -2.41 14.56 -15.10
C PRO A 156 -2.93 14.80 -13.67
N ASP A 157 -4.25 14.89 -13.52
CA ASP A 157 -4.90 14.87 -12.22
C ASP A 157 -4.95 13.42 -11.77
N THR A 158 -4.26 13.11 -10.68
CA THR A 158 -4.26 11.78 -10.10
C THR A 158 -5.14 11.84 -8.87
N GLU A 159 -6.33 11.28 -8.94
CA GLU A 159 -7.16 11.08 -7.76
C GLU A 159 -6.58 9.89 -6.98
N GLY A 160 -5.99 10.18 -5.82
CA GLY A 160 -5.25 9.19 -5.06
C GLY A 160 -4.90 9.69 -3.66
N THR A 161 -4.37 8.80 -2.84
CA THR A 161 -3.93 9.15 -1.49
C THR A 161 -2.61 9.91 -1.54
N GLU A 162 -2.31 10.64 -0.46
CA GLU A 162 -0.94 11.02 -0.18
C GLU A 162 -0.05 9.78 0.04
N TRP A 163 1.26 9.98 -0.09
CA TRP A 163 2.23 8.92 0.15
C TRP A 163 2.36 8.65 1.64
N VAL A 164 2.15 7.40 2.03
CA VAL A 164 2.46 6.91 3.38
C VAL A 164 3.84 6.25 3.35
N GLU A 165 4.66 6.53 4.35
CA GLU A 165 5.99 5.93 4.51
C GLU A 165 5.96 4.89 5.63
N ALA A 166 6.48 3.69 5.38
CA ALA A 166 6.60 2.61 6.35
C ALA A 166 8.04 2.07 6.36
N PRO A 167 8.64 1.82 7.54
CA PRO A 167 9.96 1.20 7.63
C PRO A 167 9.88 -0.28 7.20
N ILE A 168 10.92 -0.77 6.52
CA ILE A 168 11.03 -2.20 6.21
C ILE A 168 11.59 -2.93 7.43
N GLU A 169 10.80 -3.84 7.98
CA GLU A 169 11.30 -4.76 9.01
C GLU A 169 12.31 -5.72 8.38
N LEU A 170 13.56 -5.60 8.83
CA LEU A 170 14.62 -6.54 8.47
C LEU A 170 14.51 -7.76 9.39
N PRO A 171 14.71 -8.98 8.87
CA PRO A 171 14.75 -10.16 9.71
C PRO A 171 15.95 -9.98 10.63
N THR A 172 15.68 -9.82 11.93
CA THR A 172 16.74 -9.78 12.93
C THR A 172 17.45 -11.12 12.83
N GLY A 173 18.67 -11.10 12.28
CA GLY A 173 19.41 -12.32 11.95
C GLY A 173 19.31 -13.31 13.09
N GLY A 174 18.68 -14.46 12.81
CA GLY A 174 18.56 -15.53 13.77
C GLY A 174 19.97 -15.89 14.22
N VAL A 175 20.32 -15.53 15.46
CA VAL A 175 21.42 -16.15 16.16
C VAL A 175 20.97 -17.59 16.35
N ALA A 176 21.38 -18.46 15.41
CA ALA A 176 21.29 -19.89 15.61
C ALA A 176 21.99 -20.21 16.93
N PRO A 177 21.37 -20.93 17.88
CA PRO A 177 22.11 -21.46 19.00
C PRO A 177 23.15 -22.42 18.41
N GLU A 178 24.43 -22.04 18.48
CA GLU A 178 25.55 -22.94 18.24
C GLU A 178 25.31 -24.21 19.04
N GLY A 179 25.25 -25.34 18.32
CA GLY A 179 25.16 -26.65 18.92
C GLY A 179 26.37 -26.89 19.80
N SER A 180 26.19 -26.86 21.10
CA SER A 180 27.08 -27.50 22.06
C SER A 180 26.80 -29.00 22.02
N GLY A 181 27.54 -29.69 21.14
CA GLY A 181 27.80 -31.10 21.32
C GLY A 181 28.60 -31.29 22.62
N THR A 182 27.99 -31.95 23.59
CA THR A 182 28.71 -32.61 24.68
C THR A 182 28.35 -34.08 24.60
N ALA A 183 29.31 -34.85 24.11
CA ALA A 183 29.36 -36.28 24.32
C ALA A 183 29.50 -36.55 25.82
N GLU A 184 28.68 -37.45 26.37
CA GLU A 184 29.03 -38.33 27.50
C GLU A 184 27.93 -39.39 27.69
N GLY A 185 28.34 -40.66 27.78
CA GLY A 185 27.50 -41.82 28.04
C GLY A 185 27.94 -43.08 27.31
#